data_AF-A0A1I0K7H7-F1
#
_entry.id   AF-A0A1I0K7H7-F1
#
_cell.length_a   1.000
_cell.length_b   1.000
_cell.length_c   1.000
_cell.angle_alpha   90.00
_cell.angle_beta   90.00
_cell.angle_gamma   90.00
#
_symmetry.space_group_name_H-M   'P 1'
#
loop_
_entity.id
_entity.type
_entity.pdbx_description
1 polymer ?
#
loop_
_entity_poly.entity_id
_entity_poly.type
_entity_poly.pdbx_seq_one_letter_code
_entity_poly.pdbx_strand_id
1 'polypeptide(L)'
;MELKDRVVVIDEKNMAGLSCLYGEMNVDELGRVVNNHLGVCLDEIKEDIAMANREPHCSECEYLKCVDYMYKNYYCDHEDRENDMGYVGVDNPPKTSPIWCPKRAKFNIMGGLNNGR
;
A
#
# COMPACT_ATOMS: atom_id res chain seq x y z
N MET A 1 10.45 16.62 -10.22
CA MET A 1 11.30 16.43 -9.03
C MET A 1 12.70 16.88 -9.39
N GLU A 2 13.17 17.96 -8.80
CA GLU A 2 14.46 18.56 -9.11
C GLU A 2 15.58 17.95 -8.25
N LEU A 3 16.84 18.13 -8.63
CA LEU A 3 17.98 17.56 -7.90
C LEU A 3 18.04 18.03 -6.44
N LYS A 4 17.66 19.29 -6.20
CA LYS A 4 17.57 19.90 -4.87
C LYS A 4 16.50 19.25 -3.98
N ASP A 5 15.51 18.59 -4.58
CA ASP A 5 14.46 17.87 -3.85
C ASP A 5 14.91 16.44 -3.49
N ARG A 6 16.08 15.99 -3.97
CA ARG A 6 16.59 14.62 -3.83
C ARG A 6 17.84 14.50 -2.97
N VAL A 7 18.49 15.63 -2.64
CA VAL A 7 19.75 15.66 -1.91
C VAL A 7 19.58 16.50 -0.64
N VAL A 8 19.73 15.86 0.51
CA VAL A 8 19.83 16.54 1.81
C VAL A 8 21.29 16.54 2.22
N VAL A 9 21.81 17.72 2.52
CA VAL A 9 23.16 17.89 3.09
C VAL A 9 23.03 17.92 4.60
N ILE A 10 23.78 17.07 5.29
CA ILE A 10 23.88 17.10 6.75
C ILE A 10 24.63 18.38 7.12
N ASP A 11 23.98 19.27 7.88
CA ASP A 11 24.54 20.55 8.28
C ASP A 11 25.18 20.51 9.68
N GLU A 12 25.80 21.62 10.10
CA GLU A 12 26.44 21.75 11.41
C GLU A 12 25.45 21.55 12.57
N LYS A 13 24.19 21.95 12.40
CA LYS A 13 23.16 21.79 13.43
C LYS A 13 22.79 20.32 13.59
N ASN A 14 22.69 19.58 12.48
CA ASN A 14 22.49 18.14 12.51
C ASN A 14 23.66 17.44 13.22
N MET A 15 24.90 17.79 12.87
CA MET A 15 26.09 17.20 13.48
C MET A 15 26.21 17.53 14.98
N ALA A 16 25.97 18.78 15.39
CA ALA A 16 25.99 19.16 16.79
C ALA A 16 24.91 18.42 17.62
N GLY A 17 23.71 18.25 17.04
CA GLY A 17 22.64 17.46 17.66
C GLY A 17 23.03 16.00 17.85
N LEU A 18 23.63 15.39 16.83
CA LEU A 18 24.11 14.01 16.91
C LEU A 18 25.26 13.86 17.90
N SER A 19 26.20 14.81 17.93
CA SER A 19 27.29 14.81 18.91
C SER A 19 26.80 14.95 20.35
N CYS A 20 25.71 15.68 20.58
CA CYS A 20 25.10 15.79 21.91
C CYS A 20 24.42 14.47 22.35
N LEU A 21 23.80 13.73 21.42
CA LEU A 21 23.05 12.51 21.73
C LEU A 21 23.93 11.25 21.79
N TYR A 22 24.87 11.12 20.86
CA TYR A 22 25.67 9.91 20.66
C TYR A 22 27.15 10.10 21.02
N GLY A 23 27.58 11.33 21.33
CA GLY A 23 28.99 11.68 21.56
C GLY A 23 29.74 12.01 20.26
N GLU A 24 31.04 12.24 20.36
CA GLU A 24 31.88 12.39 19.15
C GLU A 24 31.72 11.14 18.28
N MET A 25 31.34 11.37 17.02
CA MET A 25 30.97 10.32 16.10
C MET A 25 31.67 10.57 14.77
N ASN A 26 32.30 9.54 14.21
CA ASN A 26 32.94 9.63 12.90
C ASN A 26 31.94 9.35 11.75
N VAL A 27 32.39 9.54 10.51
CA VAL A 27 31.55 9.38 9.31
C VAL A 27 31.01 7.94 9.18
N ASP A 28 31.75 6.93 9.61
CA ASP A 28 31.31 5.52 9.53
C ASP A 28 30.20 5.24 10.54
N GLU A 29 30.33 5.74 11.76
CA GLU A 29 29.32 5.63 12.80
C GLU A 29 28.04 6.40 12.44
N LEU A 30 28.19 7.61 11.89
CA LEU A 30 27.09 8.37 11.31
C LEU A 30 26.39 7.57 10.20
N GLY A 31 27.18 7.00 9.30
CA GLY A 31 26.68 6.13 8.24
C GLY A 31 25.89 4.95 8.78
N ARG A 32 26.34 4.31 9.86
CA ARG A 32 25.61 3.19 10.51
C ARG A 32 24.26 3.66 11.07
N VAL A 33 24.22 4.78 11.79
CA VAL A 33 22.99 5.31 12.38
C VAL A 33 21.98 5.66 11.29
N VAL A 34 22.41 6.45 10.30
CA VAL A 34 21.53 6.89 9.20
C VAL A 34 21.02 5.70 8.40
N ASN A 35 21.88 4.74 8.05
CA ASN A 35 21.44 3.55 7.29
C ASN A 35 20.49 2.65 8.08
N ASN A 36 20.64 2.52 9.40
CA ASN A 36 19.68 1.77 10.22
C ASN A 36 18.30 2.43 10.19
N HIS A 37 18.22 3.75 10.37
CA HIS A 37 16.95 4.48 10.28
C HIS A 37 16.34 4.42 8.89
N LEU A 38 17.15 4.56 7.84
CA LEU A 38 16.70 4.37 6.46
C LEU A 38 16.15 2.96 6.23
N GLY A 39 16.79 1.94 6.80
CA GLY A 39 16.30 0.56 6.74
C GLY A 39 14.89 0.42 7.31
N VAL A 40 14.65 0.97 8.51
CA VAL A 40 13.33 0.99 9.15
C VAL A 40 12.30 1.70 8.27
N CYS A 41 12.61 2.92 7.79
CA CYS A 41 11.71 3.66 6.91
C CYS A 41 11.41 2.91 5.60
N LEU A 42 12.40 2.24 5.02
CA LEU A 42 12.21 1.44 3.81
C LEU A 42 11.29 0.24 4.06
N ASP A 43 11.37 -0.38 5.22
CA ASP A 43 10.50 -1.50 5.58
C ASP A 43 9.06 -1.03 5.82
N GLU A 44 8.86 0.10 6.51
CA GLU A 44 7.54 0.74 6.64
C GLU A 44 6.92 1.09 5.27
N ILE A 45 7.70 1.70 4.37
CA ILE A 45 7.23 2.02 3.01
C ILE A 45 6.88 0.76 2.22
N LYS A 46 7.67 -0.32 2.35
CA LYS A 46 7.36 -1.60 1.68
C LYS A 46 6.07 -2.20 2.23
N GLU A 47 5.86 -2.14 3.54
CA GLU A 47 4.63 -2.61 4.18
C GLU A 47 3.42 -1.81 3.69
N ASP A 48 3.51 -0.48 3.64
CA ASP A 48 2.45 0.37 3.08
C ASP A 48 2.15 0.04 1.62
N ILE A 49 3.18 -0.14 0.79
CA ILE A 49 3.03 -0.55 -0.60
C ILE A 49 2.41 -1.95 -0.71
N ALA A 50 2.82 -2.90 0.14
CA ALA A 50 2.26 -4.24 0.16
C ALA A 50 0.78 -4.23 0.57
N MET A 51 0.41 -3.41 1.55
CA MET A 51 -0.96 -3.20 1.99
C MET A 51 -1.80 -2.51 0.91
N ALA A 52 -1.23 -1.52 0.21
CA ALA A 52 -1.86 -0.87 -0.93
C ALA A 52 -1.99 -1.79 -2.16
N ASN A 53 -1.09 -2.76 -2.33
CA ASN A 53 -1.16 -3.72 -3.43
C ASN A 53 -1.92 -5.00 -3.09
N ARG A 54 -2.45 -5.13 -1.86
CA ARG A 54 -3.22 -6.31 -1.45
C ARG A 54 -4.50 -6.36 -2.28
N GLU A 55 -4.58 -7.34 -3.19
CA GLU A 55 -5.80 -7.54 -3.98
C GLU A 55 -6.95 -7.84 -3.01
N PRO A 56 -8.04 -7.06 -3.03
CA PRO A 56 -9.16 -7.30 -2.14
C PRO A 56 -9.75 -8.67 -2.46
N HIS A 57 -9.71 -9.59 -1.49
CA HIS A 57 -10.37 -10.88 -1.63
C HIS A 57 -11.87 -10.68 -1.49
N CYS A 58 -12.63 -11.04 -2.53
CA CYS A 58 -14.09 -10.85 -2.51
C CYS A 58 -14.74 -11.64 -1.38
N SER A 59 -14.17 -12.79 -1.00
CA SER A 59 -14.58 -13.62 0.15
C SER A 59 -14.49 -12.91 1.50
N GLU A 60 -13.64 -11.89 1.64
CA GLU A 60 -13.46 -11.09 2.86
C GLU A 60 -14.22 -9.74 2.78
N CYS A 61 -14.96 -9.50 1.70
CA CYS A 61 -15.62 -8.23 1.45
C CYS A 61 -16.95 -8.14 2.22
N GLU A 62 -17.15 -7.05 2.96
CA GLU A 62 -18.39 -6.76 3.71
C GLU A 62 -19.65 -6.73 2.83
N TYR A 63 -19.50 -6.43 1.53
CA TYR A 63 -20.59 -6.37 0.55
C TYR A 63 -20.94 -7.72 -0.05
N LEU A 64 -20.17 -8.79 0.23
CA LEU A 64 -20.47 -10.12 -0.26
C LEU A 64 -21.65 -10.71 0.51
N LYS A 65 -22.72 -11.05 -0.21
CA LYS A 65 -23.92 -11.73 0.30
C LYS A 65 -23.99 -13.15 -0.25
N CYS A 66 -24.45 -14.08 0.58
CA CYS A 66 -24.72 -15.45 0.19
C CYS A 66 -26.23 -15.70 0.28
N VAL A 67 -26.82 -16.22 -0.79
CA VAL A 67 -28.20 -16.70 -0.83
C VAL A 67 -28.15 -18.22 -0.97
N ASP A 68 -28.66 -18.93 0.03
CA ASP A 68 -28.68 -20.39 0.07
C ASP A 68 -30.13 -20.86 -0.12
N TYR A 69 -30.43 -21.41 -1.30
CA TYR A 69 -31.74 -21.96 -1.61
C TYR A 69 -31.61 -23.36 -2.21
N MET A 70 -31.00 -23.47 -3.40
CA MET A 70 -30.69 -24.73 -4.06
C MET A 70 -29.18 -24.93 -4.27
N TYR A 71 -28.48 -23.82 -4.49
CA TYR A 71 -27.03 -23.69 -4.44
C TYR A 71 -26.69 -22.44 -3.62
N LYS A 72 -25.48 -22.37 -3.07
CA LYS A 72 -24.98 -21.16 -2.43
C LYS A 72 -24.55 -20.17 -3.50
N ASN A 73 -25.40 -19.19 -3.78
CA ASN A 73 -25.11 -18.16 -4.76
C ASN A 73 -24.56 -16.92 -4.05
N TYR A 74 -23.48 -16.37 -4.58
CA TYR A 74 -22.78 -15.22 -4.03
C TYR A 74 -23.03 -13.98 -4.88
N TYR A 75 -23.35 -12.88 -4.20
CA TYR A 75 -23.66 -11.59 -4.82
C TYR A 75 -22.91 -10.45 -4.12
N CYS A 76 -22.61 -9.39 -4.85
CA CYS A 76 -22.04 -8.15 -4.34
C CYS A 76 -23.15 -7.12 -4.22
N ASP A 77 -23.39 -6.65 -2.99
CA ASP A 77 -24.42 -5.66 -2.65
C ASP A 77 -23.83 -4.23 -2.55
N HIS A 78 -22.71 -3.99 -3.24
CA HIS A 78 -22.14 -2.65 -3.32
C HIS A 78 -23.01 -1.78 -4.24
N GLU A 79 -23.27 -0.53 -3.84
CA GLU A 79 -24.10 0.41 -4.61
C GLU A 79 -23.42 0.79 -5.93
N ASP A 80 -22.12 1.11 -5.91
CA ASP A 80 -21.32 1.39 -7.12
C ASP A 80 -20.89 0.16 -7.94
N ARG A 81 -21.61 -0.97 -7.86
CA ARG A 81 -21.28 -2.15 -8.69
C ARG A 81 -21.59 -1.84 -10.16
N GLU A 82 -20.66 -2.17 -11.07
CA GLU A 82 -20.89 -2.00 -12.52
C GLU A 82 -21.79 -3.10 -13.11
N ASN A 83 -21.87 -4.27 -12.45
CA ASN A 83 -22.77 -5.35 -12.85
C ASN A 83 -24.13 -5.19 -12.17
N ASP A 84 -25.18 -5.01 -12.95
CA ASP A 84 -26.57 -4.84 -12.47
C ASP A 84 -27.00 -5.94 -11.49
N MET A 85 -26.65 -7.20 -11.77
CA MET A 85 -27.06 -8.34 -10.94
C MET A 85 -26.13 -8.56 -9.74
N GLY A 86 -24.94 -7.95 -9.74
CA GLY A 86 -23.94 -8.18 -8.70
C GLY A 86 -23.52 -9.65 -8.53
N TYR A 87 -23.83 -10.55 -9.47
CA TYR A 87 -23.53 -11.98 -9.32
C TYR A 87 -22.02 -12.24 -9.34
N VAL A 88 -21.55 -13.01 -8.37
CA VAL A 88 -20.12 -13.20 -8.08
C VAL A 88 -19.68 -14.67 -8.24
N GLY A 89 -20.54 -15.64 -7.95
CA GLY A 89 -20.23 -17.07 -8.11
C GLY A 89 -21.22 -18.02 -7.44
N VAL A 90 -21.01 -19.32 -7.64
CA VAL A 90 -21.82 -20.42 -7.07
C VAL A 90 -20.94 -21.35 -6.24
N ASP A 91 -21.53 -21.89 -5.16
CA ASP A 91 -20.99 -22.82 -4.16
C ASP A 91 -19.83 -22.28 -3.32
N ASN A 92 -18.93 -21.49 -3.90
CA ASN A 92 -17.81 -20.86 -3.22
C ASN A 92 -17.69 -19.38 -3.62
N PRO A 93 -17.31 -18.49 -2.67
CA PRO A 93 -16.97 -17.12 -3.01
C PRO A 93 -15.68 -17.09 -3.83
N PRO A 94 -15.50 -16.14 -4.75
CA PRO A 94 -14.30 -16.09 -5.56
C PRO A 94 -13.11 -15.62 -4.73
N LYS A 95 -11.97 -16.23 -5.04
CA LYS A 95 -10.70 -15.95 -4.37
C LYS A 95 -10.18 -14.54 -4.67
N THR A 96 -10.50 -13.98 -5.83
CA THR A 96 -10.09 -12.64 -6.25
C THR A 96 -11.32 -11.79 -6.57
N SER A 97 -11.18 -10.47 -6.43
CA SER A 97 -12.27 -9.56 -6.81
C SER A 97 -12.53 -9.61 -8.33
N PRO A 98 -13.80 -9.70 -8.78
CA PRO A 98 -14.13 -9.61 -10.20
C PRO A 98 -13.64 -8.31 -10.83
N ILE A 99 -13.36 -8.30 -12.15
CA ILE A 99 -12.85 -7.12 -12.89
C ILE A 99 -13.73 -5.88 -12.66
N TRP A 100 -15.05 -6.06 -12.71
CA TRP A 100 -16.07 -5.02 -12.56
C TRP A 100 -16.25 -4.52 -11.11
N CYS A 101 -15.53 -5.10 -10.14
CA CYS A 101 -15.68 -4.74 -8.73
C CYS A 101 -15.20 -3.29 -8.49
N PRO A 102 -16.02 -2.41 -7.88
CA PRO A 102 -15.65 -1.01 -7.63
C PRO A 102 -14.45 -0.85 -6.68
N LYS A 103 -14.22 -1.84 -5.82
CA LYS A 103 -13.05 -1.88 -4.93
C LYS A 103 -11.78 -2.40 -5.62
N ARG A 104 -11.88 -2.96 -6.85
CA ARG A 104 -10.70 -3.44 -7.60
C ARG A 104 -9.86 -2.31 -8.19
N ALA A 105 -10.50 -1.23 -8.64
CA ALA A 105 -9.81 -0.11 -9.32
C ALA A 105 -9.09 0.87 -8.37
N LYS A 106 -9.47 0.91 -7.08
CA LYS A 106 -8.95 1.91 -6.13
C LYS A 106 -7.47 1.70 -5.72
N PHE A 107 -6.82 0.61 -6.16
CA PHE A 107 -5.44 0.29 -5.79
C PHE A 107 -4.38 0.71 -6.82
N ASN A 108 -4.77 1.24 -7.99
CA ASN A 108 -3.81 1.61 -9.05
C ASN A 108 -3.33 3.09 -9.02
N ILE A 109 -3.66 3.89 -7.99
CA ILE A 109 -3.42 5.35 -8.01
C ILE A 109 -2.12 5.79 -7.32
N MET A 110 -1.28 4.88 -6.78
CA MET A 110 0.08 5.25 -6.32
C MET A 110 1.21 4.85 -7.27
N GLY A 111 0.91 4.30 -8.46
CA GLY A 111 1.90 4.02 -9.51
C GLY A 111 1.84 4.97 -10.72
N GLY A 112 0.88 5.90 -10.74
CA GLY A 112 0.53 6.72 -11.90
C GLY A 112 1.09 8.14 -11.89
N LEU A 113 2.27 8.39 -11.33
CA LEU A 113 2.99 9.65 -11.50
C LEU A 113 4.33 9.36 -12.16
N ASN A 114 4.33 9.34 -13.51
CA ASN A 114 5.37 9.79 -14.43
C ASN A 114 5.31 9.01 -15.74
N ASN A 115 4.46 9.45 -16.66
CA ASN A 115 4.80 9.44 -18.08
C ASN A 115 4.43 10.81 -18.65
N GLY A 116 5.26 11.79 -18.29
CA GLY A 116 5.30 13.09 -18.94
C GLY A 116 5.86 12.89 -20.35
N ARG A 117 5.06 13.32 -21.32
CA ARG A 117 5.44 13.58 -22.69
C ARG A 117 6.13 14.94 -22.79
#